data_AF-A0A094BYP5-F1
#
_entry.id   AF-A0A094BYP5-F1
#
_cell.length_a   1.000
_cell.length_b   1.000
_cell.length_c   1.000
_cell.angle_alpha   90.00
_cell.angle_beta   90.00
_cell.angle_gamma   90.00
#
_symmetry.space_group_name_H-M   'P 1'
#
loop_
_entity.id
_entity.type
_entity.pdbx_description
1 polymer ?
#
loop_
_entity_poly.entity_id
_entity_poly.type
_entity_poly.pdbx_seq_one_letter_code
_entity_poly.pdbx_strand_id
1 'polypeptide(L)'
;LVGLGIRGVAMKEEVYDADSDRSPNVSPKRVKGDREVIRDMESQRGSSAWLAEVSSTLVEKTAYKTLAMGFIEEEEVVDHPAPSEPTPDMIADAIKSYSMGDPPTTNPASSTTTPQLPPSMDAYRNLSSAEILADLNKTPLFMTELEDNDELEAFKALAYEGTPSEVAQNFKEQGNDVFKIKSWADAKEFYSKAITVLQAEQRKRAEEKTLQEGLSQAGKSEAPTPRAEDEAEIKEQLKLLEACLGNRSACHVHLKNYRSATLDCAQVIRLNPSNIKAFYRSGVALLALSKIREANDACAHGLSLDPEHKDLKLLAQQIIEKAEIVDAKRRKEQAAELRVKQEAYVLKAALKARGIRMRSTAQPPDMEDAKVRLVPTAQPPDMEDAKVRLVPDPVDPTSSLVFPTVLLYPLVLQSDFIKEFGETETVGERLGYILAEPAPWDSQREYNPKGVECYVETMTGGLIKVGPKVTLLKLLTSGSVEVVDEVVRIFVVPKQKAEAWVADFKMKKAAEKKT
;
A
#
# COMPACT_ATOMS: atom_id res chain seq x y z
N LEU A 1 -24.89 -40.63 -3.99
CA LEU A 1 -25.82 -40.56 -5.15
C LEU A 1 -26.07 -39.09 -5.40
N VAL A 2 -25.57 -38.35 -6.40
CA VAL A 2 -24.77 -38.48 -7.64
C VAL A 2 -24.22 -37.03 -7.78
N GLY A 3 -22.96 -36.68 -8.06
CA GLY A 3 -21.94 -37.22 -8.94
C GLY A 3 -21.60 -36.16 -9.99
N LEU A 4 -20.47 -35.44 -9.84
CA LEU A 4 -19.74 -34.62 -10.85
C LEU A 4 -18.51 -34.03 -10.14
N GLY A 5 -17.23 -34.33 -10.40
CA GLY A 5 -16.62 -35.03 -11.54
C GLY A 5 -15.77 -34.06 -12.37
N ILE A 6 -14.68 -33.50 -11.84
CA ILE A 6 -13.63 -32.85 -12.65
C ILE A 6 -12.25 -33.38 -12.24
N ARG A 7 -11.58 -33.90 -13.27
CA ARG A 7 -10.30 -34.63 -13.31
C ARG A 7 -9.12 -33.81 -12.81
N GLY A 8 -8.36 -34.41 -11.89
CA GLY A 8 -6.96 -34.06 -11.65
C GLY A 8 -6.07 -34.58 -12.78
N VAL A 9 -5.18 -33.71 -13.28
CA VAL A 9 -4.11 -34.05 -14.22
C VAL A 9 -2.93 -34.55 -13.40
N ALA A 10 -2.63 -35.85 -13.52
CA ALA A 10 -1.43 -36.46 -12.99
C ALA A 10 -0.25 -36.15 -13.94
N MET A 11 0.78 -35.48 -13.43
CA MET A 11 2.10 -35.44 -14.06
C MET A 11 2.80 -36.77 -13.81
N LYS A 12 3.21 -37.44 -14.89
CA LYS A 12 4.08 -38.62 -14.84
C LYS A 12 5.51 -38.17 -14.59
N GLU A 13 6.14 -38.75 -13.58
CA GLU A 13 7.60 -38.82 -13.45
C GLU A 13 8.13 -39.77 -14.53
N GLU A 14 8.99 -39.27 -15.41
CA GLU A 14 9.87 -40.09 -16.25
C GLU A 14 11.28 -40.04 -15.67
N VAL A 15 11.73 -41.22 -15.24
CA VAL A 15 13.10 -41.55 -14.87
C VAL A 15 13.89 -41.78 -16.16
N TYR A 16 15.05 -41.14 -16.30
CA TYR A 16 16.06 -41.54 -17.30
C TYR A 16 17.45 -41.59 -16.65
N ASP A 17 18.03 -42.79 -16.71
CA ASP A 17 19.39 -43.14 -16.32
C ASP A 17 20.46 -42.59 -17.27
N ALA A 18 21.68 -42.58 -16.74
CA ALA A 18 22.90 -41.99 -17.27
C ALA A 18 23.60 -42.78 -18.41
N ASP A 19 24.60 -42.08 -18.98
CA ASP A 19 25.75 -42.54 -19.77
C ASP A 19 25.62 -42.63 -21.31
N SER A 20 26.24 -41.66 -22.00
CA SER A 20 27.44 -41.91 -22.84
C SER A 20 27.99 -40.65 -23.52
N ASP A 21 29.31 -40.58 -23.54
CA ASP A 21 30.19 -39.60 -24.20
C ASP A 21 29.89 -39.37 -25.69
N ARG A 22 29.87 -38.09 -26.11
CA ARG A 22 30.72 -37.52 -27.18
C ARG A 22 30.24 -36.11 -27.57
N SER A 23 31.19 -35.17 -27.59
CA SER A 23 31.16 -33.93 -28.38
C SER A 23 32.44 -33.88 -29.23
N PRO A 24 32.64 -32.98 -30.21
CA PRO A 24 31.79 -31.85 -30.63
C PRO A 24 31.66 -31.69 -32.18
N ASN A 25 30.62 -31.01 -32.68
CA ASN A 25 30.81 -29.98 -33.73
C ASN A 25 29.60 -29.04 -33.89
N VAL A 26 29.93 -27.84 -34.35
CA VAL A 26 29.25 -26.54 -34.29
C VAL A 26 28.21 -26.33 -35.40
N SER A 27 27.03 -25.76 -35.08
CA SER A 27 26.47 -24.51 -35.66
C SER A 27 25.01 -24.26 -35.21
N PRO A 28 24.56 -22.99 -35.06
CA PRO A 28 23.49 -22.64 -34.12
C PRO A 28 22.09 -22.56 -34.77
N LYS A 29 21.11 -23.26 -34.18
CA LYS A 29 19.68 -23.03 -34.45
C LYS A 29 19.14 -21.92 -33.55
N ARG A 30 18.98 -20.76 -34.18
CA ARG A 30 18.11 -19.60 -33.90
C ARG A 30 17.05 -19.83 -32.80
N VAL A 31 17.30 -19.25 -31.62
CA VAL A 31 16.36 -19.19 -30.49
C VAL A 31 15.26 -18.17 -30.79
N LYS A 32 14.01 -18.58 -30.60
CA LYS A 32 12.77 -17.84 -30.90
C LYS A 32 12.26 -17.09 -29.66
N GLY A 33 13.16 -16.58 -28.82
CA GLY A 33 12.87 -15.96 -27.52
C GLY A 33 13.10 -14.44 -27.45
N ASP A 34 13.84 -13.85 -28.40
CA ASP A 34 14.23 -12.43 -28.31
C ASP A 34 13.20 -11.47 -28.94
N ARG A 35 12.14 -11.98 -29.57
CA ARG A 35 11.17 -11.14 -30.30
C ARG A 35 10.15 -10.44 -29.40
N GLU A 36 9.91 -10.91 -28.18
CA GLU A 36 9.01 -10.22 -27.25
C GLU A 36 9.72 -9.10 -26.48
N VAL A 37 10.97 -9.32 -26.07
CA VAL A 37 11.77 -8.31 -25.36
C VAL A 37 12.18 -7.14 -26.28
N ILE A 38 12.48 -7.42 -27.55
CA ILE A 38 12.79 -6.37 -28.53
C ILE A 38 11.54 -5.56 -28.89
N ARG A 39 10.36 -6.19 -28.93
CA ARG A 39 9.09 -5.49 -29.21
C ARG A 39 8.70 -4.54 -28.05
N ASP A 40 9.00 -4.92 -26.81
CA ASP A 40 8.84 -4.04 -25.65
C ASP A 40 9.86 -2.88 -25.63
N MET A 41 11.12 -3.12 -26.05
CA MET A 41 12.13 -2.06 -26.17
C MET A 41 11.88 -1.10 -27.35
N GLU A 42 11.37 -1.59 -28.47
CA GLU A 42 10.99 -0.77 -29.63
C GLU A 42 9.73 0.05 -29.35
N SER A 43 8.75 -0.50 -28.60
CA SER A 43 7.59 0.25 -28.09
C SER A 43 8.01 1.32 -27.08
N GLN A 44 9.01 1.06 -26.24
CA GLN A 44 9.59 2.04 -25.32
C GLN A 44 10.31 3.18 -26.06
N ARG A 45 11.04 2.89 -27.15
CA ARG A 45 11.71 3.91 -27.98
C ARG A 45 10.73 4.75 -28.79
N GLY A 46 9.64 4.17 -29.28
CA GLY A 46 8.61 4.90 -30.05
C GLY A 46 7.91 5.96 -29.21
N SER A 47 7.49 5.61 -27.99
CA SER A 47 6.86 6.57 -27.07
C SER A 47 7.84 7.60 -26.50
N SER A 48 9.11 7.23 -26.26
CA SER A 48 10.13 8.20 -25.81
C SER A 48 10.56 9.19 -26.90
N ALA A 49 10.59 8.75 -28.17
CA ALA A 49 10.95 9.60 -29.30
C ALA A 49 9.88 10.67 -29.58
N TRP A 50 8.60 10.30 -29.51
CA TRP A 50 7.50 11.26 -29.60
C TRP A 50 7.52 12.28 -28.45
N LEU A 51 7.84 11.85 -27.22
CA LEU A 51 7.98 12.74 -26.06
C LEU A 51 9.15 13.73 -26.21
N ALA A 52 10.27 13.32 -26.82
CA ALA A 52 11.39 14.22 -27.09
C ALA A 52 11.04 15.29 -28.14
N GLU A 53 10.25 14.92 -29.15
CA GLU A 53 9.84 15.81 -30.24
C GLU A 53 8.74 16.81 -29.81
N VAL A 54 7.81 16.37 -28.95
CA VAL A 54 6.79 17.26 -28.34
C VAL A 54 7.41 18.18 -27.27
N SER A 55 8.40 17.72 -26.52
CA SER A 55 9.12 18.54 -25.54
C SER A 55 10.00 19.61 -26.21
N SER A 56 10.70 19.27 -27.30
CA SER A 56 11.53 20.22 -28.05
C SER A 56 10.73 21.38 -28.68
N THR A 57 9.50 21.13 -29.10
CA THR A 57 8.66 22.15 -29.77
C THR A 57 7.93 23.07 -28.79
N LEU A 58 7.78 22.66 -27.52
CA LEU A 58 7.10 23.44 -26.48
C LEU A 58 8.05 24.35 -25.70
N VAL A 59 9.33 23.97 -25.58
CA VAL A 59 10.35 24.73 -24.85
C VAL A 59 10.77 26.01 -25.57
N GLU A 60 10.67 26.09 -26.91
CA GLU A 60 11.04 27.30 -27.67
C GLU A 60 9.98 28.42 -27.64
N LYS A 61 8.76 28.20 -27.12
CA LYS A 61 7.66 29.19 -27.22
C LYS A 61 7.10 29.75 -25.90
N THR A 62 7.70 29.45 -24.76
CA THR A 62 7.12 29.88 -23.46
C THR A 62 8.16 30.43 -22.49
N ALA A 63 8.87 31.46 -22.91
CA ALA A 63 9.63 32.32 -22.01
C ALA A 63 8.82 33.58 -21.65
N TYR A 64 7.63 33.46 -21.03
CA TYR A 64 7.00 34.59 -20.33
C TYR A 64 5.98 34.14 -19.27
N LYS A 65 6.15 34.76 -18.10
CA LYS A 65 5.14 35.07 -17.08
C LYS A 65 4.76 33.95 -16.10
N THR A 66 5.56 33.89 -15.04
CA THR A 66 5.22 33.40 -13.71
C THR A 66 3.85 33.96 -13.30
N LEU A 67 2.87 33.08 -13.07
CA LEU A 67 1.59 33.45 -12.48
C LEU A 67 1.45 32.66 -11.19
N ALA A 68 1.43 33.42 -10.09
CA ALA A 68 1.36 32.94 -8.74
C ALA A 68 0.05 32.16 -8.52
N MET A 69 0.18 30.92 -8.05
CA MET A 69 -0.88 30.25 -7.31
C MET A 69 -1.09 31.03 -6.01
N GLY A 70 -2.16 31.82 -5.97
CA GLY A 70 -2.60 32.51 -4.77
C GLY A 70 -2.90 31.49 -3.67
N PHE A 71 -2.06 31.55 -2.64
CA PHE A 71 -2.39 31.15 -1.28
C PHE A 71 -3.69 31.87 -0.88
N ILE A 72 -4.64 31.11 -0.36
CA ILE A 72 -5.82 31.65 0.31
C ILE A 72 -5.34 32.25 1.63
N GLU A 73 -5.59 33.54 1.80
CA GLU A 73 -5.32 34.31 3.01
C GLU A 73 -6.06 33.69 4.21
N GLU A 74 -5.36 33.63 5.35
CA GLU A 74 -5.95 33.36 6.65
C GLU A 74 -6.92 34.49 7.00
N GLU A 75 -8.23 34.24 6.86
CA GLU A 75 -9.25 35.07 7.49
C GLU A 75 -9.35 34.71 8.98
N GLU A 76 -9.26 35.76 9.78
CA GLU A 76 -9.36 35.81 11.23
C GLU A 76 -10.70 35.22 11.71
N VAL A 77 -10.63 34.14 12.49
CA VAL A 77 -11.80 33.49 13.10
C VAL A 77 -12.36 34.43 14.17
N VAL A 78 -13.42 35.17 13.82
CA VAL A 78 -14.30 35.81 14.80
C VAL A 78 -15.26 34.72 15.31
N ASP A 79 -14.99 34.25 16.51
CA ASP A 79 -15.81 33.25 17.21
C ASP A 79 -17.17 33.86 17.54
N HIS A 80 -18.18 33.55 16.73
CA HIS A 80 -19.57 33.79 17.09
C HIS A 80 -20.06 32.59 17.90
N PRO A 81 -20.43 32.77 19.19
CA PRO A 81 -20.94 31.67 19.97
C PRO A 81 -22.22 31.16 19.31
N ALA A 82 -22.25 29.85 19.03
CA ALA A 82 -23.44 29.16 18.54
C ALA A 82 -24.62 29.47 19.48
N PRO A 83 -25.84 29.69 18.95
CA PRO A 83 -27.01 29.86 19.79
C PRO A 83 -27.18 28.61 20.65
N SER A 84 -27.03 28.75 21.96
CA SER A 84 -27.21 27.66 22.91
C SER A 84 -28.63 27.10 22.78
N GLU A 85 -28.75 25.79 22.64
CA GLU A 85 -30.04 25.10 22.66
C GLU A 85 -30.84 25.52 23.89
N PRO A 86 -32.15 25.81 23.74
CA PRO A 86 -32.97 26.24 24.86
C PRO A 86 -33.03 25.14 25.92
N THR A 87 -32.74 25.51 27.17
CA THR A 87 -32.74 24.56 28.28
C THR A 87 -34.15 24.03 28.55
N PRO A 88 -34.29 22.80 29.10
CA PRO A 88 -35.59 22.19 29.38
C PRO A 88 -36.54 23.07 30.21
N ASP A 89 -35.98 23.94 31.06
CA ASP A 89 -36.74 24.87 31.89
C ASP A 89 -37.35 26.05 31.08
N MET A 90 -36.66 26.54 30.04
CA MET A 90 -37.20 27.59 29.16
C MET A 90 -38.36 27.09 28.30
N ILE A 91 -38.32 25.83 27.90
CA ILE A 91 -39.39 25.16 27.16
C ILE A 91 -40.57 24.87 28.10
N ALA A 92 -40.30 24.45 29.34
CA ALA A 92 -41.33 24.20 30.36
C ALA A 92 -42.08 25.48 30.79
N ASP A 93 -41.39 26.62 30.91
CA ASP A 93 -42.01 27.91 31.23
C ASP A 93 -42.82 28.47 30.04
N ALA A 94 -42.37 28.24 28.80
CA ALA A 94 -43.16 28.56 27.62
C ALA A 94 -44.45 27.72 27.55
N ILE A 95 -44.39 26.42 27.87
CA ILE A 95 -45.57 25.52 27.91
C ILE A 95 -46.54 25.92 29.04
N LYS A 96 -46.02 26.32 30.22
CA LYS A 96 -46.85 26.87 31.31
C LYS A 96 -47.58 28.17 30.93
N SER A 97 -46.96 29.01 30.09
CA SER A 97 -47.58 30.28 29.66
C SER A 97 -48.79 30.11 28.73
N TYR A 98 -48.95 28.93 28.10
CA TYR A 98 -50.07 28.60 27.19
C TYR A 98 -51.11 27.64 27.79
N SER A 99 -50.90 27.14 29.01
CA SER A 99 -51.85 26.25 29.68
C SER A 99 -53.03 27.05 30.24
N MET A 100 -54.11 27.17 29.47
CA MET A 100 -55.43 27.48 30.02
C MET A 100 -55.78 26.46 31.11
N GLY A 101 -56.29 26.95 32.24
CA GLY A 101 -56.39 26.25 33.53
C GLY A 101 -57.20 24.95 33.57
N ASP A 102 -57.18 24.35 34.77
CA ASP A 102 -57.69 23.03 35.15
C ASP A 102 -59.04 22.60 34.52
N PRO A 103 -59.24 21.29 34.26
CA PRO A 103 -60.43 20.80 33.59
C PRO A 103 -61.67 20.86 34.51
N PRO A 104 -62.86 21.23 34.01
CA PRO A 104 -64.07 21.07 34.81
C PRO A 104 -64.46 19.59 34.82
N THR A 105 -64.48 19.03 36.02
CA THR A 105 -65.25 17.83 36.35
C THR A 105 -66.75 18.07 36.13
N THR A 106 -67.38 17.14 35.42
CA THR A 106 -68.83 16.81 35.35
C THR A 106 -69.78 17.60 34.42
N ASN A 107 -70.26 16.88 33.38
CA ASN A 107 -71.60 16.86 32.71
C ASN A 107 -72.19 18.15 32.07
N PRO A 108 -73.30 18.08 31.30
CA PRO A 108 -73.62 17.34 30.07
C PRO A 108 -74.05 18.29 28.91
N ALA A 109 -74.22 17.76 27.70
CA ALA A 109 -75.02 18.27 26.55
C ALA A 109 -75.09 19.80 26.22
N SER A 110 -74.62 20.11 25.00
CA SER A 110 -75.13 21.10 24.02
C SER A 110 -74.53 22.52 23.91
N SER A 111 -73.95 22.74 22.71
CA SER A 111 -74.08 23.89 21.80
C SER A 111 -73.15 25.12 21.91
N THR A 112 -72.45 25.33 20.78
CA THR A 112 -72.10 26.61 20.12
C THR A 112 -71.17 27.59 20.84
N THR A 113 -69.87 27.59 20.50
CA THR A 113 -69.09 28.75 19.96
C THR A 113 -67.63 28.33 19.72
N THR A 114 -67.39 27.37 18.84
CA THR A 114 -66.07 27.13 18.21
C THR A 114 -66.30 26.89 16.72
N PRO A 115 -65.49 27.49 15.81
CA PRO A 115 -65.59 27.17 14.39
C PRO A 115 -65.35 25.66 14.23
N GLN A 116 -66.30 24.98 13.60
CA GLN A 116 -66.18 23.55 13.33
C GLN A 116 -64.97 23.33 12.42
N LEU A 117 -64.11 22.38 12.80
CA LEU A 117 -63.02 21.91 11.95
C LEU A 117 -63.61 21.44 10.60
N PRO A 118 -62.91 21.68 9.47
CA PRO A 118 -63.37 21.20 8.18
C PRO A 118 -63.55 19.67 8.21
N PRO A 119 -64.46 19.10 7.40
CA PRO A 119 -64.78 17.67 7.43
C PRO A 119 -63.56 16.75 7.25
N SER A 120 -62.52 17.23 6.58
CA SER A 120 -61.25 16.53 6.38
C SER A 120 -60.39 16.38 7.64
N MET A 121 -60.67 17.17 8.68
CA MET A 121 -59.95 17.19 9.96
C MET A 121 -60.74 16.57 11.12
N ASP A 122 -61.94 16.03 10.85
CA ASP A 122 -62.76 15.37 11.87
C ASP A 122 -62.06 14.14 12.48
N ALA A 123 -61.16 13.49 11.74
CA ALA A 123 -60.35 12.37 12.23
C ALA A 123 -59.41 12.78 13.38
N TYR A 124 -58.95 14.04 13.41
CA TYR A 124 -58.02 14.57 14.42
C TYR A 124 -58.74 15.20 15.63
N ARG A 125 -60.08 15.21 15.63
CA ARG A 125 -60.91 15.94 16.61
C ARG A 125 -60.78 15.46 18.04
N ASN A 126 -60.43 14.18 18.22
CA ASN A 126 -60.32 13.51 19.52
C ASN A 126 -58.88 13.10 19.86
N LEU A 127 -57.88 13.44 19.02
CA LEU A 127 -56.48 13.15 19.30
C LEU A 127 -55.83 14.30 20.08
N SER A 128 -54.96 13.95 21.01
CA SER A 128 -54.13 14.93 21.72
C SER A 128 -53.11 15.56 20.77
N SER A 129 -52.62 16.75 21.10
CA SER A 129 -51.60 17.45 20.31
C SER A 129 -50.32 16.63 20.10
N ALA A 130 -49.96 15.80 21.08
CA ALA A 130 -48.81 14.90 20.99
C ALA A 130 -49.04 13.76 19.98
N GLU A 131 -50.25 13.22 19.90
CA GLU A 131 -50.60 12.17 18.93
C GLU A 131 -50.69 12.71 17.50
N ILE A 132 -51.21 13.93 17.32
CA ILE A 132 -51.23 14.60 16.01
C ILE A 132 -49.80 14.87 15.52
N LEU A 133 -48.89 15.30 16.39
CA LEU A 133 -47.48 15.48 16.05
C LEU A 133 -46.80 14.14 15.73
N ALA A 134 -47.12 13.08 16.47
CA ALA A 134 -46.61 11.74 16.18
C ALA A 134 -47.12 11.23 14.82
N ASP A 135 -48.38 11.47 14.46
CA ASP A 135 -48.91 11.09 13.15
C ASP A 135 -48.39 11.97 12.01
N LEU A 136 -48.18 13.27 12.23
CA LEU A 136 -47.52 14.14 11.27
C LEU A 136 -46.06 13.72 11.03
N ASN A 137 -45.33 13.36 12.09
CA ASN A 137 -43.97 12.84 11.98
C ASN A 137 -43.88 11.51 11.23
N LYS A 138 -44.98 10.76 11.06
CA LYS A 138 -45.00 9.57 10.18
C LYS A 138 -45.08 9.94 8.70
N THR A 139 -45.60 11.11 8.37
CA THR A 139 -45.71 11.55 6.98
C THR A 139 -44.35 12.04 6.47
N PRO A 140 -43.93 11.64 5.26
CA PRO A 140 -42.57 11.90 4.75
C PRO A 140 -42.24 13.39 4.57
N LEU A 141 -43.25 14.27 4.56
CA LEU A 141 -43.05 15.71 4.49
C LEU A 141 -42.63 16.34 5.83
N PHE A 142 -43.00 15.73 6.96
CA PHE A 142 -42.73 16.25 8.31
C PHE A 142 -41.90 15.31 9.19
N MET A 143 -41.49 14.17 8.63
CA MET A 143 -40.72 13.15 9.33
C MET A 143 -39.32 13.64 9.71
N THR A 144 -38.99 13.51 11.00
CA THR A 144 -37.67 13.85 11.54
C THR A 144 -36.69 12.67 11.59
N GLU A 145 -37.21 11.44 11.55
CA GLU A 145 -36.42 10.20 11.58
C GLU A 145 -36.92 9.25 10.48
N LEU A 146 -36.03 8.67 9.66
CA LEU A 146 -36.43 7.77 8.56
C LEU A 146 -36.94 6.42 9.11
N GLU A 147 -38.26 6.25 9.28
CA GLU A 147 -38.90 4.95 9.52
C GLU A 147 -39.44 4.36 8.20
N ASP A 148 -39.48 3.04 8.06
CA ASP A 148 -40.07 2.38 6.90
C ASP A 148 -41.61 2.51 6.96
N ASN A 149 -42.15 3.37 6.08
CA ASN A 149 -43.58 3.64 5.94
C ASN A 149 -44.04 3.36 4.49
N ASP A 150 -45.24 2.80 4.32
CA ASP A 150 -45.88 2.56 3.01
C ASP A 150 -45.92 3.83 2.15
N GLU A 151 -46.09 5.00 2.77
CA GLU A 151 -46.05 6.29 2.07
C GLU A 151 -44.66 6.58 1.46
N LEU A 152 -43.57 6.27 2.17
CA LEU A 152 -42.21 6.43 1.66
C LEU A 152 -41.94 5.45 0.51
N GLU A 153 -42.51 4.25 0.55
CA GLU A 153 -42.44 3.31 -0.58
C GLU A 153 -43.20 3.84 -1.79
N ALA A 154 -44.38 4.43 -1.59
CA ALA A 154 -45.14 5.07 -2.65
C ALA A 154 -44.37 6.24 -3.28
N PHE A 155 -43.72 7.10 -2.48
CA PHE A 155 -42.85 8.16 -3.00
C PHE A 155 -41.62 7.62 -3.74
N LYS A 156 -41.00 6.54 -3.24
CA LYS A 156 -39.90 5.85 -3.94
C LYS A 156 -40.39 5.30 -5.28
N ALA A 157 -41.60 4.76 -5.36
CA ALA A 157 -42.18 4.23 -6.59
C ALA A 157 -42.46 5.34 -7.62
N LEU A 158 -42.97 6.51 -7.20
CA LEU A 158 -43.15 7.68 -8.06
C LEU A 158 -41.83 8.11 -8.74
N ALA A 159 -40.69 7.97 -8.07
CA ALA A 159 -39.39 8.30 -8.66
C ALA A 159 -38.99 7.38 -9.83
N TYR A 160 -39.64 6.22 -9.98
CA TYR A 160 -39.42 5.27 -11.08
C TYR A 160 -40.64 5.18 -12.02
N GLU A 161 -41.55 6.16 -11.98
CA GLU A 161 -42.67 6.27 -12.90
C GLU A 161 -42.20 6.78 -14.28
N GLY A 162 -42.56 6.08 -15.35
CA GLY A 162 -42.24 6.44 -16.74
C GLY A 162 -41.46 5.37 -17.49
N THR A 163 -41.02 5.70 -18.70
CA THR A 163 -40.13 4.82 -19.47
C THR A 163 -38.73 4.77 -18.84
N PRO A 164 -37.96 3.67 -18.98
CA PRO A 164 -36.61 3.58 -18.42
C PRO A 164 -35.68 4.73 -18.86
N SER A 165 -35.85 5.22 -20.08
CA SER A 165 -35.12 6.37 -20.64
C SER A 165 -35.46 7.67 -19.90
N GLU A 166 -36.74 7.95 -19.66
CA GLU A 166 -37.21 9.14 -18.94
C GLU A 166 -36.78 9.11 -17.48
N VAL A 167 -36.94 7.96 -16.81
CA VAL A 167 -36.52 7.78 -15.40
C VAL A 167 -35.02 8.02 -15.27
N ALA A 168 -34.21 7.43 -16.14
CA ALA A 168 -32.76 7.64 -16.13
C ALA A 168 -32.37 9.09 -16.47
N GLN A 169 -33.13 9.76 -17.34
CA GLN A 169 -32.91 11.17 -17.65
C GLN A 169 -33.22 12.07 -16.46
N ASN A 170 -34.31 11.83 -15.75
CA ASN A 170 -34.68 12.57 -14.53
C ASN A 170 -33.58 12.43 -13.46
N PHE A 171 -33.13 11.21 -13.17
CA PHE A 171 -32.03 10.99 -12.23
C PHE A 171 -30.71 11.64 -12.68
N LYS A 172 -30.41 11.67 -13.98
CA LYS A 172 -29.24 12.39 -14.51
C LYS A 172 -29.37 13.90 -14.26
N GLU A 173 -30.54 14.48 -14.48
CA GLU A 173 -30.79 15.92 -14.26
C GLU A 173 -30.66 16.29 -12.78
N GLN A 174 -31.29 15.52 -11.88
CA GLN A 174 -31.09 15.65 -10.43
C GLN A 174 -29.61 15.54 -10.04
N GLY A 175 -28.92 14.53 -10.58
CA GLY A 175 -27.49 14.36 -10.36
C GLY A 175 -26.65 15.54 -10.85
N ASN A 176 -27.01 16.17 -11.97
CA ASN A 176 -26.32 17.35 -12.50
C ASN A 176 -26.51 18.57 -11.59
N ASP A 177 -27.70 18.75 -11.02
CA ASP A 177 -27.97 19.88 -10.13
C ASP A 177 -27.24 19.75 -8.81
N VAL A 178 -27.24 18.55 -8.24
CA VAL A 178 -26.46 18.22 -7.03
C VAL A 178 -24.95 18.31 -7.30
N PHE A 179 -24.50 17.95 -8.50
CA PHE A 179 -23.11 18.12 -8.94
C PHE A 179 -22.70 19.60 -8.97
N LYS A 180 -23.59 20.51 -9.40
CA LYS A 180 -23.30 21.97 -9.37
C LYS A 180 -23.15 22.50 -7.94
N ILE A 181 -23.90 21.93 -7.00
CA ILE A 181 -23.83 22.25 -5.55
C ILE A 181 -22.53 21.69 -4.91
N LYS A 182 -21.72 20.93 -5.66
CA LYS A 182 -20.49 20.26 -5.21
C LYS A 182 -20.71 19.15 -4.19
N SER A 183 -21.95 18.67 -4.02
CA SER A 183 -22.20 17.42 -3.26
C SER A 183 -21.93 16.21 -4.16
N TRP A 184 -20.67 15.83 -4.27
CA TRP A 184 -20.24 14.74 -5.16
C TRP A 184 -20.75 13.36 -4.72
N ALA A 185 -20.95 13.17 -3.41
CA ALA A 185 -21.42 11.91 -2.84
C ALA A 185 -22.85 11.62 -3.27
N ASP A 186 -23.75 12.60 -3.10
CA ASP A 186 -25.15 12.50 -3.45
C ASP A 186 -25.33 12.44 -4.98
N ALA A 187 -24.60 13.27 -5.73
CA ALA A 187 -24.63 13.25 -7.19
C ALA A 187 -24.27 11.86 -7.76
N LYS A 188 -23.24 11.22 -7.18
CA LYS A 188 -22.84 9.84 -7.54
C LYS A 188 -23.97 8.83 -7.32
N GLU A 189 -24.80 8.99 -6.29
CA GLU A 189 -25.94 8.10 -6.04
C GLU A 189 -27.03 8.26 -7.10
N PHE A 190 -27.39 9.50 -7.45
CA PHE A 190 -28.36 9.76 -8.52
C PHE A 190 -27.90 9.19 -9.87
N TYR A 191 -26.63 9.39 -10.25
CA TYR A 191 -26.10 8.74 -11.47
C TYR A 191 -26.10 7.22 -11.37
N SER A 192 -25.84 6.65 -10.18
CA SER A 192 -25.87 5.20 -9.98
C SER A 192 -27.28 4.62 -10.12
N LYS A 193 -28.31 5.33 -9.65
CA LYS A 193 -29.72 4.96 -9.89
C LYS A 193 -30.03 4.97 -11.38
N ALA A 194 -29.66 6.04 -12.09
CA ALA A 194 -29.85 6.12 -13.55
C ALA A 194 -29.17 4.96 -14.30
N ILE A 195 -27.92 4.65 -13.96
CA ILE A 195 -27.16 3.54 -14.58
C ILE A 195 -27.82 2.19 -14.28
N THR A 196 -28.34 1.99 -13.07
CA THR A 196 -28.98 0.73 -12.66
C THR A 196 -30.24 0.47 -13.48
N VAL A 197 -31.06 1.50 -13.71
CA VAL A 197 -32.27 1.40 -14.56
C VAL A 197 -31.89 1.04 -16.00
N LEU A 198 -30.91 1.75 -16.58
CA LEU A 198 -30.46 1.49 -17.95
C LEU A 198 -29.81 0.11 -18.12
N GLN A 199 -29.02 -0.35 -17.16
CA GLN A 199 -28.39 -1.67 -17.20
C GLN A 199 -29.40 -2.80 -16.97
N ALA A 200 -30.42 -2.59 -16.12
CA ALA A 200 -31.50 -3.55 -15.95
C ALA A 200 -32.26 -3.75 -17.26
N GLU A 201 -32.57 -2.67 -17.96
CA GLU A 201 -33.24 -2.72 -19.25
C GLU A 201 -32.37 -3.38 -20.33
N GLN A 202 -31.06 -3.10 -20.38
CA GLN A 202 -30.14 -3.80 -21.28
C GLN A 202 -30.07 -5.31 -21.01
N ARG A 203 -30.07 -5.73 -19.74
CA ARG A 203 -30.09 -7.15 -19.37
C ARG A 203 -31.39 -7.81 -19.79
N LYS A 204 -32.54 -7.18 -19.52
CA LYS A 204 -33.86 -7.67 -19.92
C LYS A 204 -33.92 -7.91 -21.44
N ARG A 205 -33.45 -6.94 -22.25
CA ARG A 205 -33.38 -7.12 -23.71
C ARG A 205 -32.43 -8.23 -24.15
N ALA A 206 -31.29 -8.40 -23.48
CA ALA A 206 -30.36 -9.48 -23.78
C ALA A 206 -30.95 -10.87 -23.47
N GLU A 207 -31.71 -10.98 -22.37
CA GLU A 207 -32.43 -12.20 -21.99
C GLU A 207 -33.55 -12.51 -22.99
N GLU A 208 -34.34 -11.51 -23.38
CA GLU A 208 -35.39 -11.64 -24.42
C GLU A 208 -34.79 -12.11 -25.75
N LYS A 209 -33.67 -11.51 -26.17
CA LYS A 209 -32.94 -11.92 -27.38
C LYS A 209 -32.45 -13.37 -27.29
N THR A 210 -31.88 -13.77 -26.15
CA THR A 210 -31.38 -15.14 -25.93
C THR A 210 -32.51 -16.17 -25.98
N LEU A 211 -33.66 -15.86 -25.36
CA LEU A 211 -34.85 -16.69 -25.39
C LEU A 211 -35.38 -16.86 -26.82
N GLN A 212 -35.37 -15.77 -27.59
CA GLN A 212 -35.85 -15.75 -28.97
C GLN A 212 -34.92 -16.48 -29.95
N GLU A 213 -33.59 -16.36 -29.77
CA GLU A 213 -32.60 -17.14 -30.52
C GLU A 213 -32.78 -18.64 -30.27
N GLY A 214 -33.03 -19.06 -29.02
CA GLY A 214 -33.34 -20.45 -28.67
C GLY A 214 -34.62 -20.98 -29.31
N LEU A 215 -35.66 -20.14 -29.44
CA LEU A 215 -36.92 -20.48 -30.12
C LEU A 215 -36.76 -20.57 -31.65
N SER A 216 -35.90 -19.75 -32.24
CA SER A 216 -35.57 -19.80 -33.68
C SER A 216 -34.79 -21.07 -34.05
N GLN A 217 -33.83 -21.49 -33.21
CA GLN A 217 -33.08 -22.74 -33.39
C GLN A 217 -33.97 -23.99 -33.23
N ALA A 218 -35.05 -23.91 -32.43
CA ALA A 218 -36.06 -24.94 -32.30
C ALA A 218 -37.09 -24.99 -33.46
N GLY A 219 -36.86 -24.22 -34.54
CA GLY A 219 -37.63 -24.28 -35.78
C GLY A 219 -39.01 -23.63 -35.74
N LYS A 220 -39.29 -22.73 -34.78
CA LYS A 220 -40.63 -22.14 -34.56
C LYS A 220 -40.78 -20.64 -34.85
N SER A 221 -39.75 -19.92 -35.30
CA SER A 221 -39.91 -18.54 -35.80
C SER A 221 -38.73 -18.04 -36.63
N GLU A 222 -39.00 -17.23 -37.66
CA GLU A 222 -37.97 -16.40 -38.34
C GLU A 222 -37.36 -15.39 -37.37
N ALA A 223 -36.07 -15.07 -37.56
CA ALA A 223 -35.34 -14.07 -36.78
C ALA A 223 -35.98 -12.68 -37.00
N PRO A 224 -36.33 -11.94 -35.94
CA PRO A 224 -36.85 -10.58 -36.13
C PRO A 224 -35.70 -9.66 -36.50
N THR A 225 -35.85 -8.93 -37.60
CA THR A 225 -35.14 -7.66 -37.77
C THR A 225 -35.68 -6.68 -36.72
N PRO A 226 -34.83 -6.05 -35.88
CA PRO A 226 -35.26 -5.00 -34.97
C PRO A 226 -36.03 -3.94 -35.74
N ARG A 227 -37.14 -3.43 -35.19
CA ARG A 227 -37.80 -2.29 -35.81
C ARG A 227 -36.85 -1.09 -35.70
N ALA A 228 -36.81 -0.23 -36.71
CA ALA A 228 -35.96 0.95 -36.71
C ALA A 228 -36.23 1.88 -35.49
N GLU A 229 -37.45 1.84 -34.96
CA GLU A 229 -37.87 2.54 -33.75
C GLU A 229 -37.15 2.00 -32.48
N ASP A 230 -36.98 0.69 -32.36
CA ASP A 230 -36.29 0.04 -31.24
C ASP A 230 -34.78 0.34 -31.28
N GLU A 231 -34.18 0.40 -32.47
CA GLU A 231 -32.75 0.73 -32.63
C GLU A 231 -32.44 2.18 -32.24
N ALA A 232 -33.34 3.11 -32.53
CA ALA A 232 -33.22 4.51 -32.15
C ALA A 232 -33.27 4.67 -30.63
N GLU A 233 -34.21 4.00 -29.96
CA GLU A 233 -34.34 4.02 -28.50
C GLU A 233 -33.11 3.41 -27.81
N ILE A 234 -32.60 2.28 -28.31
CA ILE A 234 -31.37 1.65 -27.79
C ILE A 234 -30.19 2.61 -27.90
N LYS A 235 -30.05 3.31 -29.03
CA LYS A 235 -28.97 4.28 -29.24
C LYS A 235 -29.07 5.45 -28.27
N GLU A 236 -30.28 5.95 -28.02
CA GLU A 236 -30.53 7.01 -27.04
C GLU A 236 -30.18 6.58 -25.62
N GLN A 237 -30.58 5.37 -25.22
CA GLN A 237 -30.24 4.82 -23.91
C GLN A 237 -28.73 4.60 -23.73
N LEU A 238 -28.02 4.15 -24.77
CA LEU A 238 -26.57 4.00 -24.73
C LEU A 238 -25.86 5.35 -24.58
N LYS A 239 -26.35 6.38 -25.28
CA LYS A 239 -25.85 7.76 -25.13
C LYS A 239 -26.12 8.31 -23.73
N LEU A 240 -27.28 8.01 -23.17
CA LEU A 240 -27.63 8.40 -21.80
C LEU A 240 -26.73 7.67 -20.78
N LEU A 241 -26.49 6.38 -20.98
CA LEU A 241 -25.60 5.57 -20.16
C LEU A 241 -24.16 6.11 -20.21
N GLU A 242 -23.66 6.47 -21.39
CA GLU A 242 -22.35 7.11 -21.57
C GLU A 242 -22.25 8.39 -20.73
N ALA A 243 -23.26 9.26 -20.80
CA ALA A 243 -23.29 10.51 -20.05
C ALA A 243 -23.31 10.28 -18.53
N CYS A 244 -24.16 9.37 -18.04
CA CYS A 244 -24.27 9.04 -16.62
C CYS A 244 -22.97 8.43 -16.07
N LEU A 245 -22.36 7.48 -16.79
CA LEU A 245 -21.06 6.90 -16.41
C LEU A 245 -19.95 7.95 -16.43
N GLY A 246 -19.95 8.84 -17.42
CA GLY A 246 -19.04 9.97 -17.49
C GLY A 246 -19.18 10.88 -16.26
N ASN A 247 -20.39 11.27 -15.90
CA ASN A 247 -20.61 12.16 -14.76
C ASN A 247 -20.32 11.48 -13.43
N ARG A 248 -20.63 10.19 -13.28
CA ARG A 248 -20.27 9.40 -12.10
C ARG A 248 -18.75 9.27 -11.95
N SER A 249 -18.02 9.07 -13.05
CA SER A 249 -16.55 9.02 -13.02
C SER A 249 -15.95 10.34 -12.55
N ALA A 250 -16.53 11.49 -12.94
CA ALA A 250 -16.14 12.81 -12.44
C ALA A 250 -16.34 12.90 -10.91
N CYS A 251 -17.49 12.45 -10.40
CA CYS A 251 -17.75 12.40 -8.96
C CYS A 251 -16.72 11.54 -8.24
N HIS A 252 -16.39 10.37 -8.79
CA HIS A 252 -15.37 9.49 -8.20
C HIS A 252 -13.98 10.12 -8.16
N VAL A 253 -13.59 10.89 -9.19
CA VAL A 253 -12.32 11.64 -9.18
C VAL A 253 -12.32 12.69 -8.07
N HIS A 254 -13.39 13.47 -7.92
CA HIS A 254 -13.51 14.48 -6.84
C HIS A 254 -13.52 13.85 -5.44
N LEU A 255 -14.14 12.67 -5.29
CA LEU A 255 -14.15 11.89 -4.06
C LEU A 255 -12.86 11.09 -3.81
N LYS A 256 -11.84 11.21 -4.68
CA LYS A 256 -10.57 10.44 -4.63
C LYS A 256 -10.75 8.92 -4.70
N ASN A 257 -11.89 8.46 -5.22
CA ASN A 257 -12.21 7.05 -5.47
C ASN A 257 -11.66 6.62 -6.83
N TYR A 258 -10.34 6.64 -6.98
CA TYR A 258 -9.68 6.51 -8.29
C TYR A 258 -9.91 5.17 -8.98
N ARG A 259 -9.99 4.06 -8.24
CA ARG A 259 -10.28 2.74 -8.83
C ARG A 259 -11.66 2.71 -9.48
N SER A 260 -12.69 3.17 -8.77
CA SER A 260 -14.05 3.25 -9.32
C SER A 260 -14.12 4.21 -10.52
N ALA A 261 -13.42 5.35 -10.45
CA ALA A 261 -13.32 6.26 -11.59
C ALA A 261 -12.73 5.58 -12.85
N THR A 262 -11.67 4.78 -12.70
CA THR A 262 -11.07 4.05 -13.85
C THR A 262 -12.02 3.02 -14.45
N LEU A 263 -12.84 2.35 -13.64
CA LEU A 263 -13.83 1.37 -14.12
C LEU A 263 -14.95 2.05 -14.91
N ASP A 264 -15.47 3.17 -14.41
CA ASP A 264 -16.48 3.96 -15.12
C ASP A 264 -15.92 4.53 -16.42
N CYS A 265 -14.70 5.09 -16.41
CA CYS A 265 -14.06 5.58 -17.63
C CYS A 265 -13.84 4.45 -18.64
N ALA A 266 -13.45 3.25 -18.20
CA ALA A 266 -13.30 2.10 -19.09
C ALA A 266 -14.65 1.67 -19.72
N GLN A 267 -15.76 1.77 -18.99
CA GLN A 267 -17.09 1.54 -19.57
C GLN A 267 -17.44 2.63 -20.61
N VAL A 268 -17.18 3.89 -20.31
CA VAL A 268 -17.41 5.00 -21.24
C VAL A 268 -16.60 4.82 -22.52
N ILE A 269 -15.32 4.45 -22.42
CA ILE A 269 -14.45 4.23 -23.60
C ILE A 269 -14.94 3.05 -24.45
N ARG A 270 -15.52 2.01 -23.83
CA ARG A 270 -16.15 0.90 -24.58
C ARG A 270 -17.40 1.34 -25.34
N LEU A 271 -18.19 2.26 -24.79
CA LEU A 271 -19.39 2.80 -25.43
C LEU A 271 -19.04 3.83 -26.51
N ASN A 272 -18.13 4.74 -26.19
CA ASN A 272 -17.66 5.81 -27.06
C ASN A 272 -16.13 5.94 -26.97
N PRO A 273 -15.39 5.32 -27.91
CA PRO A 273 -13.93 5.42 -27.98
C PRO A 273 -13.40 6.82 -28.29
N SER A 274 -14.25 7.77 -28.69
CA SER A 274 -13.86 9.16 -29.00
C SER A 274 -14.03 10.13 -27.81
N ASN A 275 -14.41 9.63 -26.63
CA ASN A 275 -14.68 10.48 -25.47
C ASN A 275 -13.39 10.92 -24.75
N ILE A 276 -12.89 12.11 -25.12
CA ILE A 276 -11.65 12.71 -24.57
C ILE A 276 -11.73 12.92 -23.04
N LYS A 277 -12.92 13.27 -22.51
CA LYS A 277 -13.10 13.50 -21.06
C LYS A 277 -12.89 12.21 -20.25
N ALA A 278 -13.27 11.06 -20.81
CA ALA A 278 -13.04 9.77 -20.18
C ALA A 278 -11.54 9.42 -20.11
N PHE A 279 -10.78 9.68 -21.19
CA PHE A 279 -9.33 9.50 -21.20
C PHE A 279 -8.63 10.43 -20.20
N TYR A 280 -9.01 11.71 -20.15
CA TYR A 280 -8.45 12.66 -19.19
C TYR A 280 -8.71 12.21 -17.74
N ARG A 281 -9.95 11.91 -17.39
CA ARG A 281 -10.32 11.46 -16.02
C ARG A 281 -9.65 10.14 -15.65
N SER A 282 -9.54 9.21 -16.60
CA SER A 282 -8.81 7.96 -16.42
C SER A 282 -7.33 8.22 -16.15
N GLY A 283 -6.68 9.09 -16.93
CA GLY A 283 -5.28 9.45 -16.73
C GLY A 283 -5.02 10.10 -15.38
N VAL A 284 -5.88 11.03 -14.94
CA VAL A 284 -5.81 11.64 -13.59
C VAL A 284 -5.92 10.57 -12.50
N ALA A 285 -6.91 9.67 -12.60
CA ALA A 285 -7.11 8.60 -11.63
C ALA A 285 -5.93 7.61 -11.59
N LEU A 286 -5.40 7.22 -12.75
CA LEU A 286 -4.26 6.32 -12.86
C LEU A 286 -2.97 6.96 -12.33
N LEU A 287 -2.75 8.25 -12.61
CA LEU A 287 -1.63 9.01 -12.06
C LEU A 287 -1.69 9.05 -10.53
N ALA A 288 -2.88 9.27 -9.96
CA ALA A 288 -3.10 9.25 -8.51
C ALA A 288 -2.85 7.87 -7.89
N LEU A 289 -3.14 6.78 -8.62
CA LEU A 289 -2.83 5.40 -8.23
C LEU A 289 -1.36 4.99 -8.45
N SER A 290 -0.50 5.92 -8.91
CA SER A 290 0.90 5.65 -9.29
C SER A 290 1.05 4.59 -10.39
N LYS A 291 0.00 4.40 -11.19
CA LYS A 291 -0.05 3.57 -12.39
C LYS A 291 0.42 4.38 -13.59
N ILE A 292 1.71 4.75 -13.58
CA ILE A 292 2.30 5.75 -14.49
C ILE A 292 2.23 5.31 -15.94
N ARG A 293 2.48 4.02 -16.22
CA ARG A 293 2.42 3.46 -17.58
C ARG A 293 1.01 3.54 -18.14
N GLU A 294 0.02 3.03 -17.41
CA GLU A 294 -1.37 3.07 -17.86
C GLU A 294 -1.90 4.52 -17.98
N ALA A 295 -1.45 5.42 -17.09
CA ALA A 295 -1.79 6.85 -17.18
C ALA A 295 -1.24 7.49 -18.46
N ASN A 296 0.02 7.18 -18.82
CA ASN A 296 0.64 7.65 -20.04
C ASN A 296 -0.10 7.15 -21.28
N ASP A 297 -0.46 5.87 -21.31
CA ASP A 297 -1.18 5.27 -22.44
C ASP A 297 -2.57 5.92 -22.62
N ALA A 298 -3.31 6.12 -21.52
CA ALA A 298 -4.60 6.80 -21.55
C ALA A 298 -4.47 8.25 -22.03
N CYS A 299 -3.44 8.97 -21.59
CA CYS A 299 -3.17 10.34 -22.01
C CYS A 299 -2.76 10.42 -23.49
N ALA A 300 -1.92 9.50 -23.96
CA ALA A 300 -1.49 9.42 -25.36
C ALA A 300 -2.68 9.15 -26.29
N HIS A 301 -3.59 8.23 -25.90
CA HIS A 301 -4.83 8.01 -26.64
C HIS A 301 -5.72 9.26 -26.67
N GLY A 302 -5.89 9.95 -25.54
CA GLY A 302 -6.62 11.22 -25.50
C GLY A 302 -6.05 12.28 -26.44
N LEU A 303 -4.71 12.44 -26.44
CA LEU A 303 -4.01 13.38 -27.31
C LEU A 303 -4.02 12.97 -28.79
N SER A 304 -4.16 11.67 -29.10
CA SER A 304 -4.34 11.21 -30.48
C SER A 304 -5.70 11.61 -31.07
N LEU A 305 -6.72 11.79 -30.21
CA LEU A 305 -8.05 12.25 -30.60
C LEU A 305 -8.11 13.77 -30.72
N ASP A 306 -7.54 14.48 -29.75
CA ASP A 306 -7.42 15.94 -29.75
C ASP A 306 -6.02 16.37 -29.32
N PRO A 307 -5.12 16.62 -30.30
CA PRO A 307 -3.77 17.06 -30.03
C PRO A 307 -3.67 18.43 -29.34
N GLU A 308 -4.71 19.26 -29.39
CA GLU A 308 -4.70 20.63 -28.84
C GLU A 308 -5.36 20.74 -27.45
N HIS A 309 -5.77 19.62 -26.86
CA HIS A 309 -6.40 19.60 -25.55
C HIS A 309 -5.44 20.02 -24.41
N LYS A 310 -5.65 21.23 -23.87
CA LYS A 310 -4.78 21.85 -22.84
C LYS A 310 -4.59 20.97 -21.59
N ASP A 311 -5.67 20.44 -21.03
CA ASP A 311 -5.58 19.68 -19.77
C ASP A 311 -4.84 18.34 -19.94
N LEU A 312 -4.90 17.74 -21.14
CA LEU A 312 -4.18 16.50 -21.43
C LEU A 312 -2.70 16.77 -21.64
N LYS A 313 -2.33 17.89 -22.26
CA LYS A 313 -0.92 18.34 -22.34
C LYS A 313 -0.34 18.56 -20.93
N LEU A 314 -1.11 19.20 -20.04
CA LEU A 314 -0.70 19.41 -18.65
C LEU A 314 -0.57 18.08 -17.89
N LEU A 315 -1.54 17.17 -18.07
CA LEU A 315 -1.49 15.85 -17.45
C LEU A 315 -0.30 15.03 -17.95
N ALA A 316 0.03 15.09 -19.24
CA ALA A 316 1.20 14.44 -19.81
C ALA A 316 2.49 14.94 -19.15
N GLN A 317 2.63 16.25 -18.93
CA GLN A 317 3.76 16.82 -18.21
C GLN A 317 3.87 16.28 -16.77
N GLN A 318 2.75 16.23 -16.04
CA GLN A 318 2.71 15.66 -14.69
C GLN A 318 3.06 14.17 -14.65
N ILE A 319 2.64 13.40 -15.66
CA ILE A 319 2.96 11.98 -15.81
C ILE A 319 4.47 11.81 -16.00
N ILE A 320 5.10 12.62 -16.85
CA ILE A 320 6.54 12.57 -17.12
C ILE A 320 7.34 12.90 -15.85
N GLU A 321 7.01 14.00 -15.18
CA GLU A 321 7.68 14.40 -13.93
C GLU A 321 7.59 13.28 -12.87
N LYS A 322 6.40 12.71 -12.68
CA LYS A 322 6.21 11.62 -11.73
C LYS A 322 6.94 10.34 -12.17
N ALA A 323 7.02 10.06 -13.46
CA ALA A 323 7.78 8.93 -14.00
C ALA A 323 9.27 9.05 -13.67
N GLU A 324 9.86 10.23 -13.88
CA GLU A 324 11.27 10.49 -13.60
C GLU A 324 11.62 10.30 -12.12
N ILE A 325 10.75 10.79 -11.22
CA ILE A 325 10.93 10.63 -9.77
C ILE A 325 10.91 9.14 -9.38
N VAL A 326 9.92 8.38 -9.88
CA VAL A 326 9.78 6.95 -9.59
C VAL A 326 10.95 6.15 -10.17
N ASP A 327 11.38 6.46 -11.39
CA ASP A 327 12.49 5.79 -12.04
C ASP A 327 13.84 6.15 -11.40
N ALA A 328 14.03 7.38 -10.92
CA ALA A 328 15.21 7.77 -10.15
C ALA A 328 15.29 7.01 -8.82
N LYS A 329 14.17 6.89 -8.10
CA LYS A 329 14.09 6.08 -6.87
C LYS A 329 14.40 4.62 -7.14
N ARG A 330 13.79 4.02 -8.16
CA ARG A 330 14.05 2.62 -8.56
C ARG A 330 15.52 2.40 -8.91
N ARG A 331 16.15 3.31 -9.67
CA ARG A 331 17.58 3.22 -10.02
C ARG A 331 18.47 3.27 -8.79
N LYS A 332 18.17 4.15 -7.82
CA LYS A 332 18.91 4.26 -6.56
C LYS A 332 18.80 2.97 -5.73
N GLU A 333 17.60 2.42 -5.61
CA GLU A 333 17.35 1.16 -4.89
C GLU A 333 18.07 -0.01 -5.54
N GLN A 334 18.00 -0.13 -6.87
CA GLN A 334 18.71 -1.18 -7.63
C GLN A 334 20.23 -1.05 -7.49
N ALA A 335 20.79 0.17 -7.56
CA ALA A 335 22.21 0.40 -7.36
C ALA A 335 22.66 0.04 -5.94
N ALA A 336 21.86 0.38 -4.91
CA ALA A 336 22.14 -0.01 -3.53
C ALA A 336 22.09 -1.53 -3.35
N GLU A 337 21.09 -2.20 -3.91
CA GLU A 337 20.96 -3.66 -3.84
C GLU A 337 22.13 -4.37 -4.54
N LEU A 338 22.52 -3.92 -5.74
CA LEU A 338 23.67 -4.44 -6.46
C LEU A 338 24.96 -4.25 -5.66
N ARG A 339 25.13 -3.09 -5.03
CA ARG A 339 26.29 -2.80 -4.19
C ARG A 339 26.35 -3.74 -2.98
N VAL A 340 25.26 -3.92 -2.24
CA VAL A 340 25.20 -4.86 -1.11
C VAL A 340 25.53 -6.29 -1.54
N LYS A 341 25.01 -6.73 -2.69
CA LYS A 341 25.34 -8.06 -3.26
C LYS A 341 26.83 -8.18 -3.62
N GLN A 342 27.40 -7.13 -4.20
CA GLN A 342 28.81 -7.10 -4.56
C GLN A 342 29.71 -7.14 -3.32
N GLU A 343 29.43 -6.31 -2.31
CA GLU A 343 30.16 -6.29 -1.04
C GLU A 343 30.11 -7.67 -0.36
N ALA A 344 28.93 -8.29 -0.28
CA ALA A 344 28.79 -9.63 0.30
C ALA A 344 29.53 -10.72 -0.49
N TYR A 345 29.52 -10.65 -1.83
CA TYR A 345 30.25 -11.58 -2.69
C TYR A 345 31.77 -11.44 -2.49
N VAL A 346 32.28 -10.21 -2.48
CA VAL A 346 33.70 -9.91 -2.27
C VAL A 346 34.12 -10.34 -0.86
N LEU A 347 33.35 -10.01 0.17
CA LEU A 347 33.61 -10.43 1.54
C LEU A 347 33.70 -11.96 1.66
N LYS A 348 32.77 -12.69 1.04
CA LYS A 348 32.79 -14.16 1.02
C LYS A 348 34.02 -14.71 0.28
N ALA A 349 34.40 -14.11 -0.84
CA ALA A 349 35.61 -14.49 -1.56
C ALA A 349 36.88 -14.23 -0.73
N ALA A 350 36.93 -13.09 -0.05
CA ALA A 350 38.02 -12.63 0.79
C ALA A 350 38.21 -13.54 2.02
N LEU A 351 37.12 -13.94 2.68
CA LEU A 351 37.12 -14.92 3.79
C LEU A 351 37.61 -16.29 3.32
N LYS A 352 37.14 -16.76 2.16
CA LYS A 352 37.54 -18.05 1.58
C LYS A 352 39.02 -18.07 1.19
N ALA A 353 39.54 -17.00 0.59
CA ALA A 353 40.94 -16.87 0.20
C ALA A 353 41.89 -16.93 1.40
N ARG A 354 41.47 -16.40 2.55
CA ARG A 354 42.23 -16.41 3.82
C ARG A 354 42.05 -17.68 4.66
N GLY A 355 41.22 -18.63 4.20
CA GLY A 355 40.95 -19.88 4.90
C GLY A 355 40.18 -19.71 6.21
N ILE A 356 39.43 -18.61 6.37
CA ILE A 356 38.69 -18.30 7.59
C ILE A 356 37.35 -19.02 7.55
N ARG A 357 37.03 -19.75 8.62
CA ARG A 357 35.77 -20.48 8.76
C ARG A 357 34.81 -19.67 9.61
N MET A 358 33.56 -19.56 9.15
CA MET A 358 32.48 -18.91 9.88
C MET A 358 31.37 -19.90 10.16
N ARG A 359 30.78 -19.80 11.36
CA ARG A 359 29.59 -20.54 11.78
C ARG A 359 28.53 -19.56 12.22
N SER A 360 27.29 -19.78 11.80
CA SER A 360 26.12 -19.08 12.33
C SER A 360 25.35 -20.02 13.25
N THR A 361 24.93 -19.54 14.42
CA THR A 361 24.13 -20.27 15.39
C THR A 361 22.65 -19.90 15.28
N ALA A 362 21.74 -20.81 15.71
CA ALA A 362 20.29 -20.59 15.64
C ALA A 362 19.76 -19.57 16.66
N GLN A 363 20.53 -19.31 17.72
CA GLN A 363 20.34 -18.24 18.69
C GLN A 363 21.62 -17.41 18.72
N PRO A 364 21.78 -16.41 17.83
CA PRO A 364 22.85 -15.44 18.01
C PRO A 364 22.69 -14.81 19.41
N PRO A 365 23.79 -14.46 20.11
CA PRO A 365 23.72 -13.76 21.38
C PRO A 365 22.81 -12.55 21.19
N ASP A 366 21.70 -12.54 21.92
CA ASP A 366 20.73 -11.47 21.83
C ASP A 366 21.33 -10.22 22.46
N MET A 367 21.99 -9.42 21.63
CA MET A 367 22.56 -8.12 21.99
C MET A 367 21.39 -7.12 22.10
N GLU A 368 20.41 -7.42 22.96
CA GLU A 368 19.07 -6.82 22.98
C GLU A 368 18.86 -5.70 23.98
N ASP A 369 19.87 -5.34 24.79
CA ASP A 369 19.79 -4.18 25.70
C ASP A 369 19.77 -2.81 24.98
N ALA A 370 19.69 -2.80 23.65
CA ALA A 370 19.52 -1.60 22.84
C ALA A 370 18.16 -1.51 22.09
N LYS A 371 17.24 -2.48 22.27
CA LYS A 371 15.94 -2.49 21.55
C LYS A 371 14.76 -1.88 22.32
N VAL A 372 15.00 -1.13 23.40
CA VAL A 372 13.93 -0.35 24.05
C VAL A 372 13.98 1.10 23.56
N ARG A 373 13.24 1.38 22.48
CA ARG A 373 12.36 2.55 22.28
C ARG A 373 12.15 2.80 20.79
N LEU A 374 11.12 2.15 20.23
CA LEU A 374 10.59 2.44 18.91
C LEU A 374 10.00 3.85 18.89
N VAL A 375 10.75 4.80 18.30
CA VAL A 375 10.20 5.96 17.60
C VAL A 375 10.90 6.01 16.24
N PRO A 376 10.16 6.08 15.12
CA PRO A 376 10.74 6.14 13.78
C PRO A 376 11.22 7.57 13.49
N THR A 377 12.32 7.98 14.11
CA THR A 377 13.00 9.23 13.77
C THR A 377 14.49 8.97 13.79
N ALA A 378 15.12 9.11 12.62
CA ALA A 378 16.57 9.13 12.40
C ALA A 378 17.37 8.12 13.27
N GLN A 379 17.51 6.90 12.75
CA GLN A 379 18.33 5.83 13.32
C GLN A 379 19.68 6.37 13.85
N PRO A 380 20.03 6.11 15.13
CA PRO A 380 21.38 6.35 15.61
C PRO A 380 22.35 5.40 14.88
N PRO A 381 23.51 5.89 14.39
CA PRO A 381 24.42 5.14 13.53
C PRO A 381 25.23 4.01 14.22
N ASP A 382 25.12 3.82 15.54
CA ASP A 382 26.22 3.20 16.29
C ASP A 382 26.19 1.66 16.42
N MET A 383 25.12 0.99 15.97
CA MET A 383 24.94 -0.47 16.16
C MET A 383 24.86 -1.29 14.87
N GLU A 384 24.75 -0.66 13.69
CA GLU A 384 24.83 -1.36 12.39
C GLU A 384 26.30 -1.64 11.95
N ASP A 385 27.28 -1.04 12.62
CA ASP A 385 28.71 -1.10 12.27
C ASP A 385 29.48 -2.33 12.78
N ALA A 386 28.86 -3.19 13.60
CA ALA A 386 29.50 -4.33 14.26
C ALA A 386 29.46 -5.62 13.41
N LYS A 387 29.86 -5.54 12.13
CA LYS A 387 29.91 -6.70 11.22
C LYS A 387 31.31 -6.90 10.67
N VAL A 388 31.63 -8.13 10.25
CA VAL A 388 32.86 -8.40 9.52
C VAL A 388 32.81 -7.66 8.18
N ARG A 389 33.81 -6.82 7.92
CA ARG A 389 33.89 -6.04 6.68
C ARG A 389 35.32 -5.91 6.18
N LEU A 390 35.46 -5.49 4.92
CA LEU A 390 36.73 -5.14 4.31
C LEU A 390 36.95 -3.64 4.48
N VAL A 391 38.17 -3.25 4.87
CA VAL A 391 38.60 -1.86 5.09
C VAL A 391 39.96 -1.68 4.41
N PRO A 392 40.20 -0.57 3.69
CA PRO A 392 39.35 0.61 3.54
C PRO A 392 38.21 0.46 2.53
N ASP A 393 38.31 -0.46 1.56
CA ASP A 393 37.32 -0.60 0.50
C ASP A 393 36.52 -1.92 0.62
N PRO A 394 35.18 -1.88 0.78
CA PRO A 394 34.36 -3.07 0.92
C PRO A 394 34.19 -3.89 -0.37
N VAL A 395 34.51 -3.33 -1.54
CA VAL A 395 34.39 -4.02 -2.84
C VAL A 395 35.73 -4.51 -3.40
N ASP A 396 36.84 -4.25 -2.73
CA ASP A 396 38.16 -4.74 -3.11
C ASP A 396 38.56 -5.98 -2.28
N PRO A 397 38.79 -7.15 -2.90
CA PRO A 397 39.21 -8.35 -2.18
C PRO A 397 40.61 -8.24 -1.54
N THR A 398 41.45 -7.29 -1.98
CA THR A 398 42.80 -7.09 -1.41
C THR A 398 42.80 -6.27 -0.12
N SER A 399 41.70 -5.58 0.17
CA SER A 399 41.52 -4.82 1.41
C SER A 399 41.56 -5.74 2.65
N SER A 400 41.94 -5.18 3.80
CA SER A 400 42.11 -5.91 5.05
C SER A 400 40.76 -6.25 5.67
N LEU A 401 40.62 -7.46 6.23
CA LEU A 401 39.44 -7.79 7.03
C LEU A 401 39.53 -7.18 8.43
N VAL A 402 38.40 -6.65 8.88
CA VAL A 402 38.19 -6.26 10.28
C VAL A 402 37.11 -7.14 10.90
N PHE A 403 37.33 -7.56 12.13
CA PHE A 403 36.43 -8.42 12.87
C PHE A 403 35.94 -7.72 14.15
N PRO A 404 34.63 -7.68 14.39
CA PRO A 404 34.10 -7.43 15.72
C PRO A 404 34.64 -8.48 16.71
N THR A 405 35.16 -8.04 17.84
CA THR A 405 35.79 -8.93 18.82
C THR A 405 35.30 -8.65 20.23
N VAL A 406 34.86 -9.68 20.94
CA VAL A 406 34.53 -9.63 22.36
C VAL A 406 35.70 -10.19 23.16
N LEU A 407 36.24 -9.38 24.06
CA LEU A 407 37.16 -9.83 25.10
C LEU A 407 36.33 -10.23 26.33
N LEU A 408 36.45 -11.48 26.76
CA LEU A 408 35.73 -12.02 27.90
C LEU A 408 36.69 -12.17 29.08
N TYR A 409 36.30 -11.64 30.25
CA TYR A 409 37.03 -11.76 31.50
C TYR A 409 36.25 -12.70 32.45
N PRO A 410 36.36 -14.02 32.28
CA PRO A 410 35.42 -14.99 32.88
C PRO A 410 35.49 -15.07 34.41
N LEU A 411 36.62 -14.71 35.04
CA LEU A 411 36.75 -14.76 36.50
C LEU A 411 36.01 -13.62 37.20
N VAL A 412 35.80 -12.50 36.50
CA VAL A 412 35.15 -11.30 37.02
C VAL A 412 33.80 -11.02 36.35
N LEU A 413 33.41 -11.87 35.39
CA LEU A 413 32.17 -11.77 34.61
C LEU A 413 32.02 -10.40 33.91
N GLN A 414 33.13 -9.89 33.37
CA GLN A 414 33.16 -8.67 32.58
C GLN A 414 33.48 -8.98 31.11
N SER A 415 33.16 -8.03 30.23
CA SER A 415 33.50 -8.14 28.81
C SER A 415 33.75 -6.77 28.19
N ASP A 416 34.70 -6.69 27.27
CA ASP A 416 34.90 -5.52 26.41
C ASP A 416 34.54 -5.87 24.97
N PHE A 417 33.90 -4.92 24.27
CA PHE A 417 33.56 -5.07 22.86
C PHE A 417 34.41 -4.15 21.98
N ILE A 418 35.10 -4.76 21.03
CA ILE A 418 35.92 -4.10 20.03
C ILE A 418 35.15 -4.13 18.72
N LYS A 419 34.72 -2.96 18.23
CA LYS A 419 34.00 -2.84 16.96
C LYS A 419 34.84 -3.33 15.77
N GLU A 420 36.12 -2.95 15.75
CA GLU A 420 37.04 -3.25 14.65
C GLU A 420 38.38 -3.76 15.17
N PHE A 421 38.67 -5.03 14.88
CA PHE A 421 39.98 -5.63 15.07
C PHE A 421 40.52 -6.07 13.70
N GLY A 422 41.53 -5.35 13.20
CA GLY A 422 42.18 -5.65 11.93
C GLY A 422 42.92 -6.99 11.95
N GLU A 423 42.87 -7.70 10.83
CA GLU A 423 43.48 -9.04 10.71
C GLU A 423 45.01 -9.06 10.86
N THR A 424 45.67 -7.94 10.55
CA THR A 424 47.13 -7.78 10.64
C THR A 424 47.61 -7.37 12.03
N GLU A 425 46.72 -6.91 12.90
CA GLU A 425 47.05 -6.50 14.26
C GLU A 425 47.29 -7.72 15.16
N THR A 426 48.13 -7.54 16.18
CA THR A 426 48.39 -8.59 17.17
C THR A 426 47.50 -8.47 18.40
N VAL A 427 47.17 -9.61 19.01
CA VAL A 427 46.37 -9.65 20.24
C VAL A 427 47.08 -8.92 21.38
N GLY A 428 48.41 -8.99 21.46
CA GLY A 428 49.20 -8.31 22.48
C GLY A 428 49.22 -6.79 22.33
N GLU A 429 49.32 -6.26 21.12
CA GLU A 429 49.24 -4.80 20.87
C GLU A 429 47.86 -4.28 21.27
N ARG A 430 46.80 -4.98 20.88
CA ARG A 430 45.43 -4.57 21.20
C ARG A 430 45.14 -4.60 22.70
N LEU A 431 45.57 -5.64 23.40
CA LEU A 431 45.48 -5.72 24.86
C LEU A 431 46.37 -4.71 25.57
N GLY A 432 47.52 -4.38 24.98
CA GLY A 432 48.40 -3.33 25.50
C GLY A 432 47.71 -1.98 25.56
N TYR A 433 46.84 -1.68 24.59
CA TYR A 433 46.01 -0.47 24.59
C TYR A 433 44.86 -0.56 25.59
N ILE A 434 44.11 -1.68 25.60
CA ILE A 434 42.91 -1.83 26.44
C ILE A 434 43.26 -1.92 27.93
N LEU A 435 44.33 -2.64 28.27
CA LEU A 435 44.82 -2.81 29.63
C LEU A 435 45.98 -1.84 29.95
N ALA A 436 46.10 -0.74 29.21
CA ALA A 436 47.09 0.30 29.49
C ALA A 436 46.83 0.95 30.85
N GLU A 437 45.54 1.22 31.14
CA GLU A 437 45.06 1.72 32.41
C GLU A 437 44.37 0.60 33.19
N PRO A 438 44.55 0.52 34.52
CA PRO A 438 43.85 -0.46 35.34
C PRO A 438 42.35 -0.25 35.24
N ALA A 439 41.62 -1.30 34.87
CA ALA A 439 40.17 -1.23 34.82
C ALA A 439 39.58 -0.94 36.21
N PRO A 440 38.48 -0.17 36.33
CA PRO A 440 37.88 0.17 37.63
C PRO A 440 37.49 -1.06 38.48
N TRP A 441 37.17 -2.17 37.81
CA TRP A 441 36.81 -3.44 38.44
C TRP A 441 38.02 -4.29 38.85
N ASP A 442 39.23 -3.98 38.39
CA ASP A 442 40.47 -4.70 38.72
C ASP A 442 41.22 -4.04 39.89
N SER A 443 40.63 -4.09 41.09
CA SER A 443 41.24 -3.50 42.29
C SER A 443 42.59 -4.13 42.66
N GLN A 444 42.83 -5.38 42.25
CA GLN A 444 44.05 -6.14 42.53
C GLN A 444 45.13 -5.98 41.45
N ARG A 445 44.81 -5.28 40.34
CA ARG A 445 45.71 -5.07 39.20
C ARG A 445 46.25 -6.36 38.60
N GLU A 446 45.44 -7.42 38.64
CA GLU A 446 45.79 -8.73 38.11
C GLU A 446 45.78 -8.76 36.57
N TYR A 447 44.99 -7.89 35.94
CA TYR A 447 44.82 -7.78 34.50
C TYR A 447 45.74 -6.70 33.93
N ASN A 448 47.01 -7.05 33.74
CA ASN A 448 48.00 -6.21 33.07
C ASN A 448 48.53 -6.89 31.78
N PRO A 449 49.06 -6.13 30.79
CA PRO A 449 49.45 -6.68 29.49
C PRO A 449 50.47 -7.84 29.53
N LYS A 450 51.27 -7.95 30.60
CA LYS A 450 52.26 -9.03 30.78
C LYS A 450 51.78 -10.15 31.72
N GLY A 451 50.72 -9.88 32.48
CA GLY A 451 50.17 -10.73 33.54
C GLY A 451 48.94 -11.51 33.10
N VAL A 452 48.42 -11.27 31.90
CA VAL A 452 47.29 -12.00 31.32
C VAL A 452 47.75 -13.03 30.28
N GLU A 453 46.94 -14.07 30.15
CA GLU A 453 47.02 -15.07 29.10
C GLU A 453 45.70 -15.10 28.33
N CYS A 454 45.78 -15.25 27.01
CA CYS A 454 44.62 -15.25 26.13
C CYS A 454 44.32 -16.65 25.62
N TYR A 455 43.04 -16.99 25.59
CA TYR A 455 42.56 -18.28 25.13
C TYR A 455 41.40 -18.09 24.14
N VAL A 456 41.33 -18.95 23.13
CA VAL A 456 40.22 -18.99 22.16
C VAL A 456 39.66 -20.40 22.08
N GLU A 457 38.33 -20.49 21.98
CA GLU A 457 37.60 -21.74 21.82
C GLU A 457 37.85 -22.34 20.43
N THR A 458 38.05 -23.65 20.39
CA THR A 458 38.25 -24.42 19.15
C THR A 458 36.94 -25.07 18.68
N MET A 459 36.88 -25.47 17.42
CA MET A 459 35.72 -26.16 16.83
C MET A 459 35.31 -27.44 17.58
N THR A 460 36.25 -28.11 18.26
CA THR A 460 35.98 -29.33 19.03
C THR A 460 35.49 -29.07 20.45
N GLY A 461 35.42 -27.81 20.87
CA GLY A 461 35.08 -27.37 22.24
C GLY A 461 36.28 -27.29 23.19
N GLY A 462 37.51 -27.42 22.68
CA GLY A 462 38.75 -27.20 23.44
C GLY A 462 39.19 -25.72 23.46
N LEU A 463 40.30 -25.43 24.13
CA LEU A 463 40.91 -24.09 24.18
C LEU A 463 42.32 -24.10 23.58
N ILE A 464 42.66 -23.07 22.80
CA ILE A 464 44.02 -22.79 22.33
C ILE A 464 44.53 -21.53 23.04
N LYS A 465 45.75 -21.62 23.57
CA LYS A 465 46.48 -20.47 24.11
C LYS A 465 47.00 -19.60 22.96
N VAL A 466 46.69 -18.31 23.00
CA VAL A 466 47.10 -17.32 22.00
C VAL A 466 48.32 -16.55 22.51
N GLY A 467 49.42 -16.58 21.75
CA GLY A 467 50.61 -15.81 22.08
C GLY A 467 50.41 -14.31 21.80
N PRO A 468 51.06 -13.41 22.55
CA PRO A 468 50.85 -11.96 22.41
C PRO A 468 51.31 -11.42 21.04
N LYS A 469 52.26 -12.10 20.38
CA LYS A 469 52.77 -11.72 19.05
C LYS A 469 51.99 -12.35 17.88
N VAL A 470 50.91 -13.08 18.16
CA VAL A 470 50.10 -13.74 17.12
C VAL A 470 49.12 -12.71 16.55
N THR A 471 49.09 -12.60 15.23
CA THR A 471 48.11 -11.77 14.52
C THR A 471 46.76 -12.47 14.48
N LEU A 472 45.69 -11.68 14.37
CA LEU A 472 44.34 -12.23 14.28
C LEU A 472 44.18 -13.14 13.05
N LEU A 473 44.76 -12.78 11.90
CA LEU A 473 44.77 -13.64 10.71
C LEU A 473 45.39 -15.01 10.99
N LYS A 474 46.58 -15.05 11.62
CA LYS A 474 47.27 -16.32 11.91
C LYS A 474 46.48 -17.20 12.87
N LEU A 475 45.76 -16.58 13.81
CA LEU A 475 44.88 -17.27 14.74
C LEU A 475 43.69 -17.91 14.01
N LEU A 476 43.02 -17.16 13.13
CA LEU A 476 41.84 -17.61 12.39
C LEU A 476 42.17 -18.62 11.27
N THR A 477 43.34 -18.52 10.64
CA THR A 477 43.80 -19.46 9.59
C THR A 477 44.34 -20.77 10.17
N SER A 478 44.48 -20.91 11.50
CA SER A 478 45.01 -22.12 12.17
C SER A 478 44.17 -23.39 11.95
N GLY A 479 42.96 -23.27 11.38
CA GLY A 479 42.06 -24.37 11.06
C GLY A 479 41.33 -24.99 12.25
N SER A 480 41.76 -24.66 13.48
CA SER A 480 41.15 -25.12 14.73
C SER A 480 40.14 -24.13 15.31
N VAL A 481 40.19 -22.86 14.87
CA VAL A 481 39.36 -21.75 15.35
C VAL A 481 38.34 -21.39 14.27
N GLU A 482 37.13 -21.05 14.69
CA GLU A 482 36.06 -20.54 13.82
C GLU A 482 35.51 -19.23 14.37
N VAL A 483 35.07 -18.35 13.49
CA VAL A 483 34.32 -17.14 13.85
C VAL A 483 32.86 -17.52 14.03
N VAL A 484 32.27 -17.17 15.16
CA VAL A 484 30.89 -17.54 15.50
C VAL A 484 30.04 -16.27 15.45
N ASP A 485 28.98 -16.29 14.64
CA ASP A 485 28.05 -15.18 14.46
C ASP A 485 28.74 -13.86 14.13
N GLU A 486 29.74 -13.91 13.23
CA GLU A 486 30.52 -12.74 12.78
C GLU A 486 31.36 -12.05 13.88
N VAL A 487 31.48 -12.67 15.06
CA VAL A 487 32.21 -12.13 16.21
C VAL A 487 33.34 -13.08 16.63
N VAL A 488 34.52 -12.52 16.89
CA VAL A 488 35.64 -13.25 17.49
C VAL A 488 35.53 -13.16 19.01
N ARG A 489 35.63 -14.29 19.71
CA ARG A 489 35.58 -14.35 21.18
C ARG A 489 36.95 -14.73 21.72
N ILE A 490 37.53 -13.88 22.57
CA ILE A 490 38.84 -14.11 23.20
C ILE A 490 38.67 -14.05 24.72
N PHE A 491 39.06 -15.12 25.41
CA PHE A 491 39.07 -15.17 26.87
C PHE A 491 40.40 -14.63 27.39
N VAL A 492 40.34 -13.65 28.29
CA VAL A 492 41.50 -13.01 28.91
C VAL A 492 41.52 -13.41 30.38
N VAL A 493 42.60 -14.07 30.83
CA VAL A 493 42.69 -14.65 32.19
C VAL A 493 44.04 -14.31 32.82
N PRO A 494 44.12 -13.95 34.10
CA PRO A 494 45.40 -13.74 34.79
C PRO A 494 46.23 -15.01 34.82
N LYS A 495 47.53 -14.90 34.56
CA LYS A 495 48.48 -16.01 34.44
C LYS A 495 48.50 -16.93 35.67
N GLN A 496 48.34 -16.36 36.86
CA GLN A 496 48.34 -17.11 38.12
C GLN A 496 47.11 -18.03 38.28
N LYS A 497 45.99 -17.69 37.62
CA LYS A 497 44.71 -18.39 37.72
C LYS A 497 44.34 -19.16 36.44
N ALA A 498 45.18 -19.06 35.40
CA ALA A 498 44.90 -19.62 34.07
C ALA A 498 44.79 -21.15 34.08
N GLU A 499 45.69 -21.87 34.75
CA GLU A 499 45.66 -23.34 34.78
C GLU A 499 44.38 -23.88 35.43
N ALA A 500 43.98 -23.29 36.56
CA ALA A 500 42.75 -23.65 37.27
C ALA A 500 41.51 -23.37 36.41
N TRP A 501 41.46 -22.21 35.75
CA TRP A 501 40.34 -21.85 34.88
C TRP A 501 40.22 -22.77 33.65
N VAL A 502 41.35 -23.12 33.00
CA VAL A 502 41.35 -24.02 31.84
C VAL A 502 40.81 -25.41 32.22
N ALA A 503 41.13 -25.91 33.42
CA ALA A 503 40.60 -27.18 33.92
C ALA A 503 39.08 -27.12 34.14
N ASP A 504 38.59 -26.07 34.80
CA ASP A 504 37.16 -25.84 35.04
C ASP A 504 36.38 -25.67 33.72
N PHE A 505 36.91 -24.91 32.76
CA PHE A 505 36.30 -24.72 31.44
C PHE A 505 36.12 -26.04 30.69
N LYS A 506 37.17 -26.89 30.65
CA LYS A 506 37.10 -28.20 30.00
C LYS A 506 36.06 -29.11 30.66
N MET A 507 35.95 -29.06 31.99
CA MET A 507 34.94 -29.82 32.72
C MET A 507 33.52 -29.35 32.36
N LYS A 508 33.27 -28.04 32.34
CA LYS A 508 31.98 -27.44 31.96
C LYS A 508 31.60 -27.78 30.52
N LYS A 509 32.52 -27.64 29.56
CA LYS A 509 32.27 -27.99 28.16
C LYS A 509 32.00 -29.48 27.94
N ALA A 510 32.67 -30.35 28.69
CA ALA A 510 32.40 -31.78 28.64
C ALA A 510 31.02 -32.15 29.22
N ALA A 511 30.49 -31.36 30.17
CA ALA A 511 29.14 -31.50 30.68
C ALA A 511 28.09 -31.01 29.66
N GLU A 512 28.31 -29.83 29.04
CA GLU A 512 27.43 -29.28 28.01
C GLU A 512 27.28 -30.19 26.78
N LYS A 513 28.32 -30.96 26.43
CA LYS A 513 28.29 -31.88 25.28
C LYS A 513 27.56 -33.19 25.54
N LYS A 514 27.25 -33.50 26.82
CA LYS A 514 26.53 -34.72 27.23
C LYS A 514 25.02 -34.52 27.32
N THR A 515 24.59 -33.28 27.51
CA THR A 515 23.22 -32.78 27.32
C THR A 515 22.97 -32.49 25.86
#